data_AF-A0A4Q3RPB3-F1
#
_entry.id   AF-A0A4Q3RPB3-F1
#
_cell.length_a   1.000
_cell.length_b   1.000
_cell.length_c   1.000
_cell.angle_alpha   90.00
_cell.angle_beta   90.00
_cell.angle_gamma   90.00
#
_symmetry.space_group_name_H-M   'P 1'
#
loop_
_entity.id
_entity.type
_entity.pdbx_description
1 polymer ?
#
loop_
_entity_poly.entity_id
_entity_poly.type
_entity_poly.pdbx_seq_one_letter_code
_entity_poly.pdbx_strand_id
1 'polypeptide(L)'
;VSSTDCYRGGVFDATLLVALQRFDAIQKVMLPTLGEERRATYSPFLPISPRTGRVLQVPTLERHVDRGTIVFEDEDGTLTEVPVTGGHVKMQWKPDWALRWTALGIDYEMSGKDLIDSVKASNQICKALGGTPPEGFNYELFLDETGQKISKTKGNGLTMDEWLAFGTPESLAYYIFQSPKSAKRLHRDVVPKAADEYLQQLDAYQRQEPAQQINNPVWHIHGGRVPQEGSPVSFSLLLNLVSAADAQDKAVLWGFLSRYIPGASPESHPLLDTLAGYAVAYYEDQIKPNKAFRAPDDKERAAMLDLRARLAAMPSDCQDAELIQNEVYSAGN
;
A
#
# COMPACT_ATOMS: atom_id res chain seq x y z
N VAL A 1 16.19 10.07 0.34
CA VAL A 1 17.63 10.10 -0.03
C VAL A 1 17.80 9.42 -1.37
N SER A 2 18.38 10.10 -2.37
CA SER A 2 18.60 9.56 -3.72
C SER A 2 19.85 8.67 -3.73
N SER A 3 19.76 7.47 -4.31
CA SER A 3 20.94 6.61 -4.48
C SER A 3 22.00 7.28 -5.36
N THR A 4 21.60 7.96 -6.42
CA THR A 4 22.53 8.64 -7.35
C THR A 4 23.33 9.70 -6.61
N ASP A 5 22.68 10.49 -5.76
CA ASP A 5 23.32 11.57 -5.03
C ASP A 5 24.26 11.03 -3.96
N CYS A 6 23.92 9.91 -3.30
CA CYS A 6 24.83 9.28 -2.34
C CYS A 6 26.10 8.72 -2.98
N TYR A 7 25.98 8.07 -4.13
CA TYR A 7 27.14 7.53 -4.86
C TYR A 7 28.03 8.67 -5.39
N ARG A 8 27.44 9.67 -6.05
CA ARG A 8 28.20 10.79 -6.64
C ARG A 8 28.72 11.78 -5.60
N GLY A 9 27.96 11.99 -4.53
CA GLY A 9 28.32 12.87 -3.42
C GLY A 9 29.24 12.24 -2.38
N GLY A 10 29.67 10.99 -2.60
CA GLY A 10 30.68 10.33 -1.76
C GLY A 10 30.20 9.80 -0.41
N VAL A 11 28.88 9.81 -0.15
CA VAL A 11 28.30 9.27 1.11
C VAL A 11 28.69 7.80 1.32
N PHE A 12 28.87 7.04 0.23
CA PHE A 12 29.24 5.64 0.29
C PHE A 12 30.73 5.36 0.11
N ASP A 13 31.57 6.37 -0.15
CA ASP A 13 32.96 6.17 -0.59
C ASP A 13 33.79 5.40 0.44
N ALA A 14 33.68 5.77 1.72
CA ALA A 14 34.40 5.08 2.79
C ALA A 14 34.03 3.59 2.85
N THR A 15 32.73 3.26 2.76
CA THR A 15 32.25 1.88 2.77
C THR A 15 32.57 1.14 1.47
N LEU A 16 32.63 1.82 0.33
CA LEU A 16 33.05 1.24 -0.96
C LEU A 16 34.53 0.85 -0.94
N LEU A 17 35.40 1.66 -0.32
CA LEU A 17 36.81 1.31 -0.09
C LEU A 17 36.95 0.08 0.82
N VAL A 18 36.13 0.00 1.89
CA VAL A 18 36.07 -1.22 2.72
C VAL A 18 35.55 -2.41 1.92
N ALA A 19 34.54 -2.23 1.08
CA ALA A 19 34.02 -3.29 0.21
C ALA A 19 35.09 -3.79 -0.78
N LEU A 20 35.93 -2.91 -1.30
CA LEU A 20 37.06 -3.27 -2.16
C LEU A 20 38.11 -4.10 -1.39
N GLN A 21 38.43 -3.70 -0.16
CA GLN A 21 39.31 -4.47 0.75
C GLN A 21 38.73 -5.84 1.10
N ARG A 22 37.40 -5.92 1.25
CA ARG A 22 36.65 -7.12 1.67
C ARG A 22 35.97 -7.85 0.51
N PHE A 23 36.38 -7.58 -0.73
CA PHE A 23 35.75 -8.10 -1.95
C PHE A 23 35.57 -9.62 -1.90
N ASP A 24 36.59 -10.36 -1.48
CA ASP A 24 36.55 -11.83 -1.42
C ASP A 24 35.55 -12.35 -0.37
N ALA A 25 35.34 -11.60 0.72
CA ALA A 25 34.32 -11.93 1.72
C ALA A 25 32.90 -11.72 1.16
N ILE A 26 32.69 -10.68 0.35
CA ILE A 26 31.42 -10.45 -0.35
C ILE A 26 31.17 -11.54 -1.38
N GLN A 27 32.19 -11.88 -2.19
CA GLN A 27 32.15 -12.97 -3.16
C GLN A 27 31.76 -14.31 -2.51
N LYS A 28 32.34 -14.63 -1.35
CA LYS A 28 32.04 -15.85 -0.61
C LYS A 28 30.56 -15.98 -0.24
N VAL A 29 29.89 -14.86 0.06
CA VAL A 29 28.43 -14.85 0.33
C VAL A 29 27.62 -14.95 -0.95
N MET A 30 28.05 -14.25 -2.00
CA MET A 30 27.25 -14.09 -3.22
C MET A 30 27.33 -15.29 -4.17
N LEU A 31 28.52 -15.85 -4.42
CA LEU A 31 28.71 -16.92 -5.39
C LEU A 31 27.80 -18.14 -5.15
N PRO A 32 27.58 -18.64 -3.93
CA PRO A 32 26.66 -19.77 -3.68
C PRO A 32 25.20 -19.47 -4.06
N THR A 33 24.81 -18.19 -4.16
CA THR A 33 23.44 -17.78 -4.51
C THR A 33 23.21 -17.66 -6.02
N LEU A 34 24.24 -17.93 -6.84
CA LEU A 34 24.24 -17.70 -8.28
C LEU A 34 24.35 -19.03 -9.06
N GLY A 35 23.70 -19.07 -10.22
CA GLY A 35 23.90 -20.14 -11.20
C GLY A 35 25.35 -20.19 -11.71
N GLU A 36 25.73 -21.33 -12.29
CA GLU A 36 27.12 -21.60 -12.74
C GLU A 36 27.67 -20.54 -13.71
N GLU A 37 26.90 -20.18 -14.73
CA GLU A 37 27.28 -19.16 -15.71
C GLU A 37 27.55 -17.78 -15.07
N ARG A 38 26.69 -17.37 -14.13
CA ARG A 38 26.83 -16.10 -13.42
C ARG A 38 28.00 -16.13 -12.44
N ARG A 39 28.30 -17.27 -11.81
CA ARG A 39 29.44 -17.38 -10.88
C ARG A 39 30.78 -17.06 -11.55
N ALA A 40 30.96 -17.43 -12.82
CA ALA A 40 32.20 -17.19 -13.55
C ALA A 40 32.46 -15.70 -13.85
N THR A 41 31.39 -14.90 -13.97
CA THR A 41 31.47 -13.50 -14.41
C THR A 41 31.06 -12.49 -13.34
N TYR A 42 30.65 -12.96 -12.16
CA TYR A 42 30.08 -12.10 -11.14
C TYR A 42 31.12 -11.19 -10.48
N SER A 43 30.80 -9.90 -10.44
CA SER A 43 31.43 -8.92 -9.56
C SER A 43 30.39 -8.23 -8.68
N PRO A 44 30.69 -7.96 -7.40
CA PRO A 44 29.87 -7.09 -6.57
C PRO A 44 29.88 -5.63 -7.06
N PHE A 45 30.91 -5.19 -7.79
CA PHE A 45 30.99 -3.87 -8.40
C PHE A 45 30.52 -3.90 -9.86
N LEU A 46 29.64 -2.98 -10.22
CA LEU A 46 29.21 -2.71 -11.59
C LEU A 46 29.88 -1.43 -12.07
N PRO A 47 31.00 -1.49 -12.82
CA PRO A 47 31.65 -0.29 -13.29
C PRO A 47 30.77 0.48 -14.28
N ILE A 48 30.92 1.79 -14.28
CA ILE A 48 30.30 2.67 -15.27
C ILE A 48 31.36 2.99 -16.32
N SER A 49 31.08 2.66 -17.59
CA SER A 49 32.00 3.00 -18.68
C SER A 49 32.26 4.51 -18.69
N PRO A 50 33.51 4.98 -18.59
CA PRO A 50 33.82 6.40 -18.68
C PRO A 50 33.54 6.94 -20.09
N ARG A 51 33.43 6.07 -21.09
CA ARG A 51 33.16 6.43 -22.48
C ARG A 51 31.67 6.59 -22.76
N THR A 52 30.86 5.61 -22.35
CA THR A 52 29.44 5.55 -22.72
C THR A 52 28.50 5.95 -21.58
N GLY A 53 29.00 5.97 -20.34
CA GLY A 53 28.19 6.18 -19.15
C GLY A 53 27.27 4.99 -18.79
N ARG A 54 27.41 3.85 -19.48
CA ARG A 54 26.60 2.65 -19.21
C ARG A 54 27.13 1.91 -17.99
N VAL A 55 26.22 1.40 -17.16
CA VAL A 55 26.53 0.47 -16.08
C VAL A 55 26.77 -0.92 -16.67
N LEU A 56 27.94 -1.49 -16.43
CA LEU A 56 28.38 -2.75 -17.01
C LEU A 56 28.27 -3.90 -16.01
N GLN A 57 27.83 -5.07 -16.47
CA GLN A 57 27.80 -6.32 -15.69
C GLN A 57 28.94 -7.23 -16.14
N VAL A 58 30.17 -6.81 -15.85
CA VAL A 58 31.41 -7.48 -16.25
C VAL A 58 32.20 -7.94 -15.02
N PRO A 59 33.06 -8.96 -15.14
CA PRO A 59 33.93 -9.36 -14.04
C PRO A 59 34.93 -8.25 -13.70
N THR A 60 35.30 -8.18 -12.42
CA THR A 60 36.47 -7.40 -12.00
C THR A 60 37.71 -8.23 -12.24
N LEU A 61 38.61 -7.74 -13.11
CA LEU A 61 39.83 -8.42 -13.51
C LEU A 61 40.97 -8.18 -12.52
N GLU A 62 41.13 -6.92 -12.08
CA GLU A 62 42.13 -6.54 -11.08
C GLU A 62 41.52 -5.60 -10.02
N ARG A 63 42.12 -5.61 -8.83
CA ARG A 63 41.75 -4.75 -7.70
C ARG A 63 43.02 -4.10 -7.15
N HIS A 64 43.07 -2.77 -7.13
CA HIS A 64 44.15 -2.03 -6.49
C HIS A 64 43.61 -1.36 -5.23
N VAL A 65 43.71 -2.08 -4.12
CA VAL A 65 43.13 -1.71 -2.83
C VAL A 65 43.72 -0.40 -2.27
N ASP A 66 45.02 -0.20 -2.48
CA ASP A 66 45.78 0.99 -2.11
C ASP A 66 45.36 2.25 -2.90
N ARG A 67 45.00 2.06 -4.18
CA ARG A 67 44.53 3.14 -5.07
C ARG A 67 43.02 3.36 -5.01
N GLY A 68 42.27 2.39 -4.49
CA GLY A 68 40.82 2.43 -4.46
C GLY A 68 40.17 2.17 -5.82
N THR A 69 40.78 1.35 -6.67
CA THR A 69 40.35 1.16 -8.08
C THR A 69 40.12 -0.31 -8.45
N ILE A 70 39.37 -0.51 -9.53
CA ILE A 70 39.15 -1.82 -10.18
C ILE A 70 39.44 -1.73 -11.68
N VAL A 71 39.90 -2.83 -12.27
CA VAL A 71 40.09 -2.99 -13.71
C VAL A 71 39.04 -3.93 -14.28
N PHE A 72 38.47 -3.57 -15.42
CA PHE A 72 37.47 -4.36 -16.15
C PHE A 72 37.66 -4.20 -17.66
N GLU A 73 37.06 -5.10 -18.44
CA GLU A 73 36.98 -4.96 -19.91
C GLU A 73 35.76 -4.09 -20.26
N ASP A 74 35.99 -2.94 -20.89
CA ASP A 74 34.93 -2.04 -21.37
C ASP A 74 34.28 -2.58 -22.66
N GLU A 75 33.21 -1.94 -23.13
CA GLU A 75 32.38 -2.42 -24.24
C GLU A 75 33.14 -2.60 -25.56
N ASP A 76 34.30 -1.97 -25.72
CA ASP A 76 35.17 -2.07 -26.90
C ASP A 76 36.33 -3.07 -26.74
N GLY A 77 36.38 -3.80 -25.62
CA GLY A 77 37.45 -4.74 -25.28
C GLY A 77 38.66 -4.09 -24.60
N THR A 78 38.65 -2.76 -24.36
CA THR A 78 39.77 -2.08 -23.69
C THR A 78 39.74 -2.35 -22.19
N LEU A 79 40.89 -2.73 -21.62
CA LEU A 79 41.07 -2.78 -20.17
C LEU A 79 41.01 -1.35 -19.60
N THR A 80 40.00 -1.10 -18.78
CA THR A 80 39.70 0.20 -18.20
C THR A 80 39.79 0.13 -16.69
N GLU A 81 40.48 1.10 -16.10
CA GLU A 81 40.61 1.24 -14.66
C GLU A 81 39.78 2.43 -14.16
N VAL A 82 38.96 2.22 -13.14
CA VAL A 82 38.15 3.27 -12.50
C VAL A 82 38.23 3.19 -10.98
N PRO A 83 38.11 4.33 -10.27
CA PRO A 83 37.93 4.30 -8.82
C PRO A 83 36.60 3.65 -8.46
N VAL A 84 36.53 3.02 -7.28
CA VAL A 84 35.26 2.49 -6.74
C VAL A 84 34.40 3.57 -6.06
N THR A 85 34.92 4.79 -5.96
CA THR A 85 34.30 5.94 -5.29
C THR A 85 33.75 6.95 -6.29
N GLY A 86 33.11 8.02 -5.81
CA GLY A 86 32.70 9.16 -6.65
C GLY A 86 31.64 8.84 -7.71
N GLY A 87 30.94 7.72 -7.57
CA GLY A 87 29.90 7.29 -8.50
C GLY A 87 30.41 6.72 -9.81
N HIS A 88 31.66 6.22 -9.86
CA HIS A 88 32.23 5.51 -11.01
C HIS A 88 31.83 4.03 -11.07
N VAL A 89 31.29 3.48 -9.98
CA VAL A 89 30.75 2.13 -9.90
C VAL A 89 29.41 2.16 -9.18
N LYS A 90 28.60 1.12 -9.41
CA LYS A 90 27.40 0.81 -8.65
C LYS A 90 27.54 -0.57 -8.03
N MET A 91 27.23 -0.77 -6.74
CA MET A 91 27.20 -2.12 -6.20
C MET A 91 26.00 -2.91 -6.74
N GLN A 92 26.17 -4.22 -6.97
CA GLN A 92 25.08 -5.15 -7.21
C GLN A 92 24.08 -5.13 -6.06
N TRP A 93 22.79 -5.36 -6.33
CA TRP A 93 21.71 -4.98 -5.42
C TRP A 93 21.78 -5.59 -4.00
N LYS A 94 22.14 -6.88 -3.82
CA LYS A 94 22.30 -7.49 -2.48
C LYS A 94 23.49 -6.89 -1.71
N PRO A 95 24.71 -6.81 -2.29
CA PRO A 95 25.80 -6.05 -1.69
C PRO A 95 25.51 -4.56 -1.47
N ASP A 96 24.78 -3.92 -2.38
CA ASP A 96 24.37 -2.52 -2.27
C ASP A 96 23.45 -2.28 -1.08
N TRP A 97 22.53 -3.22 -0.82
CA TRP A 97 21.66 -3.13 0.35
C TRP A 97 22.48 -3.15 1.65
N ALA A 98 23.44 -4.07 1.74
CA ALA A 98 24.37 -4.15 2.87
C ALA A 98 25.30 -2.94 2.98
N LEU A 99 25.77 -2.41 1.84
CA LEU A 99 26.56 -1.18 1.77
C LEU A 99 25.78 -0.02 2.39
N ARG A 100 24.50 0.15 2.00
CA ARG A 100 23.63 1.21 2.52
C ARG A 100 23.39 1.08 4.02
N TRP A 101 23.11 -0.13 4.51
CA TRP A 101 22.99 -0.37 5.95
C TRP A 101 24.23 0.07 6.71
N THR A 102 25.40 -0.31 6.21
CA THR A 102 26.68 0.01 6.85
C THR A 102 27.00 1.50 6.78
N ALA A 103 26.83 2.13 5.61
CA ALA A 103 27.21 3.53 5.39
C ALA A 103 26.26 4.52 6.06
N LEU A 104 24.96 4.21 6.11
CA LEU A 104 23.94 5.11 6.67
C LEU A 104 23.65 4.83 8.15
N GLY A 105 24.18 3.74 8.72
CA GLY A 105 23.90 3.34 10.10
C GLY A 105 22.41 3.03 10.31
N ILE A 106 21.81 2.24 9.42
CA ILE A 106 20.39 1.91 9.51
C ILE A 106 20.14 1.00 10.72
N ASP A 107 19.35 1.46 11.68
CA ASP A 107 19.00 0.69 12.89
C ASP A 107 17.83 -0.29 12.66
N TYR A 108 16.89 0.06 11.79
CA TYR A 108 15.68 -0.72 11.53
C TYR A 108 15.24 -0.61 10.07
N GLU A 109 14.94 -1.76 9.43
CA GLU A 109 14.36 -1.78 8.09
C GLU A 109 13.39 -2.96 7.91
N MET A 110 12.22 -2.69 7.34
CA MET A 110 11.23 -3.71 7.03
C MET A 110 11.37 -4.18 5.58
N SER A 111 11.06 -5.45 5.32
CA SER A 111 11.07 -6.00 3.97
C SER A 111 9.89 -6.94 3.72
N GLY A 112 9.50 -7.10 2.46
CA GLY A 112 8.52 -8.11 2.09
C GLY A 112 9.05 -9.53 2.32
N LYS A 113 8.15 -10.46 2.61
CA LYS A 113 8.47 -11.89 2.77
C LYS A 113 9.25 -12.49 1.60
N ASP A 114 9.06 -11.99 0.39
CA ASP A 114 9.78 -12.42 -0.81
C ASP A 114 11.26 -12.04 -0.83
N LEU A 115 11.71 -11.17 0.09
CA LEU A 115 13.10 -10.75 0.21
C LEU A 115 13.86 -11.46 1.35
N ILE A 116 13.27 -12.42 2.07
CA ILE A 116 13.88 -13.08 3.24
C ILE A 116 15.30 -13.61 2.94
N ASP A 117 15.49 -14.35 1.85
CA ASP A 117 16.81 -14.92 1.54
C ASP A 117 17.81 -13.86 1.08
N SER A 118 17.32 -12.73 0.56
CA SER A 118 18.14 -11.58 0.20
C SER A 118 18.59 -10.82 1.44
N VAL A 119 17.71 -10.62 2.42
CA VAL A 119 18.05 -10.08 3.74
C VAL A 119 19.11 -10.94 4.42
N LYS A 120 18.99 -12.28 4.39
CA LYS A 120 20.02 -13.17 4.94
C LYS A 120 21.39 -12.95 4.31
N ALA A 121 21.47 -12.84 2.99
CA ALA A 121 22.72 -12.58 2.28
C ALA A 121 23.27 -11.18 2.60
N SER A 122 22.43 -10.14 2.56
CA SER A 122 22.84 -8.78 2.88
C SER A 122 23.27 -8.62 4.34
N ASN A 123 22.68 -9.37 5.29
CA ASN A 123 23.11 -9.39 6.69
C ASN A 123 24.53 -9.94 6.84
N GLN A 124 24.87 -10.99 6.10
CA GLN A 124 26.23 -11.54 6.10
C GLN A 124 27.23 -10.56 5.48
N ILE A 125 26.84 -9.88 4.40
CA ILE A 125 27.69 -8.87 3.76
C ILE A 125 27.87 -7.65 4.66
N CYS A 126 26.83 -7.16 5.33
CA CYS A 126 26.92 -6.02 6.25
C CYS A 126 27.93 -6.31 7.37
N LYS A 127 27.87 -7.51 7.97
CA LYS A 127 28.87 -7.98 8.93
C LYS A 127 30.28 -8.05 8.33
N ALA A 128 30.42 -8.53 7.10
CA ALA A 128 31.70 -8.58 6.39
C ALA A 128 32.29 -7.19 6.09
N LEU A 129 31.44 -6.18 5.92
CA LEU A 129 31.81 -4.76 5.79
C LEU A 129 32.11 -4.09 7.14
N GLY A 130 31.94 -4.80 8.26
CA GLY A 130 32.17 -4.27 9.61
C GLY A 130 30.96 -3.53 10.21
N GLY A 131 29.80 -3.56 9.54
CA GLY A 131 28.55 -2.98 10.05
C GLY A 131 27.76 -3.94 10.93
N THR A 132 26.78 -3.37 11.64
CA THR A 132 25.73 -4.11 12.34
C THR A 132 24.48 -4.12 11.45
N PRO A 133 23.95 -5.29 11.05
CA PRO A 133 22.72 -5.32 10.28
C PRO A 133 21.54 -4.75 11.09
N PRO A 134 20.59 -4.06 10.44
CA PRO A 134 19.43 -3.49 11.11
C PRO A 134 18.55 -4.56 11.75
N GLU A 135 17.81 -4.17 12.77
CA GLU A 135 16.65 -4.93 13.21
C GLU A 135 15.62 -5.01 12.08
N GLY A 136 15.11 -6.22 11.86
CA GLY A 136 14.29 -6.52 10.69
C GLY A 136 12.85 -6.85 11.04
N PHE A 137 11.92 -6.53 10.12
CA PHE A 137 10.56 -7.06 10.16
C PHE A 137 10.14 -7.50 8.76
N ASN A 138 9.67 -8.75 8.65
CA ASN A 138 9.14 -9.28 7.39
C ASN A 138 7.62 -9.16 7.39
N TYR A 139 7.07 -8.34 6.49
CA TYR A 139 5.63 -8.26 6.27
C TYR A 139 5.16 -9.25 5.20
N GLU A 140 3.92 -9.70 5.32
CA GLU A 140 3.30 -10.63 4.39
C GLU A 140 2.84 -9.98 3.08
N LEU A 141 2.47 -10.82 2.11
CA LEU A 141 2.05 -10.38 0.78
C LEU A 141 0.60 -9.88 0.74
N PHE A 142 0.34 -8.95 -0.18
CA PHE A 142 -1.00 -8.72 -0.69
C PHE A 142 -1.35 -9.74 -1.78
N LEU A 143 -2.56 -10.27 -1.70
CA LEU A 143 -3.13 -11.27 -2.59
C LEU A 143 -4.33 -10.67 -3.32
N ASP A 144 -4.71 -11.22 -4.46
CA ASP A 144 -5.96 -10.86 -5.13
C ASP A 144 -7.19 -11.45 -4.42
N GLU A 145 -8.37 -11.20 -4.97
CA GLU A 145 -9.65 -11.72 -4.46
C GLU A 145 -9.69 -13.26 -4.35
N THR A 146 -8.95 -13.95 -5.22
CA THR A 146 -8.86 -15.42 -5.26
C THR A 146 -7.74 -15.98 -4.38
N GLY A 147 -6.95 -15.11 -3.74
CA GLY A 147 -5.82 -15.50 -2.89
C GLY A 147 -4.52 -15.76 -3.67
N GLN A 148 -4.39 -15.32 -4.92
CA GLN A 148 -3.14 -15.43 -5.68
C GLN A 148 -2.27 -14.18 -5.49
N LYS A 149 -0.96 -14.30 -5.75
CA LYS A 149 -0.04 -13.15 -5.71
C LYS A 149 -0.46 -12.11 -6.75
N ILE A 150 -0.58 -10.85 -6.32
CA ILE A 150 -0.80 -9.71 -7.21
C ILE A 150 0.43 -9.51 -8.11
N SER A 151 0.19 -9.25 -9.39
CA SER A 151 1.26 -8.88 -10.32
C SER A 151 0.77 -7.85 -11.34
N LYS A 152 1.64 -6.89 -11.66
CA LYS A 152 1.34 -5.86 -12.67
C LYS A 152 0.97 -6.47 -14.03
N THR A 153 1.65 -7.54 -14.45
CA THR A 153 1.40 -8.20 -15.74
C THR A 153 0.02 -8.85 -15.83
N LYS A 154 -0.52 -9.36 -14.72
CA LYS A 154 -1.87 -9.95 -14.70
C LYS A 154 -2.99 -8.92 -14.52
N GLY A 155 -2.66 -7.70 -14.07
CA GLY A 155 -3.66 -6.67 -13.77
C GLY A 155 -4.68 -7.09 -12.69
N ASN A 156 -4.32 -8.04 -11.83
CA ASN A 156 -5.25 -8.71 -10.90
C ASN A 156 -5.31 -8.05 -9.50
N GLY A 157 -4.69 -6.89 -9.31
CA GLY A 157 -4.63 -6.23 -8.01
C GLY A 157 -5.23 -4.84 -8.05
N LEU A 158 -5.77 -4.41 -6.91
CA LEU A 158 -6.16 -3.03 -6.69
C LEU A 158 -4.91 -2.17 -6.46
N THR A 159 -4.75 -1.14 -7.27
CA THR A 159 -3.71 -0.12 -7.13
C THR A 159 -4.10 0.93 -6.08
N MET A 160 -3.13 1.70 -5.61
CA MET A 160 -3.36 2.77 -4.65
C MET A 160 -4.23 3.88 -5.25
N ASP A 161 -4.01 4.24 -6.52
CA ASP A 161 -4.83 5.25 -7.21
C ASP A 161 -6.28 4.79 -7.34
N GLU A 162 -6.52 3.51 -7.63
CA GLU A 162 -7.87 2.93 -7.65
C GLU A 162 -8.51 2.90 -6.26
N TRP A 163 -7.76 2.64 -5.19
CA TRP A 163 -8.31 2.76 -3.83
C TRP A 163 -8.74 4.20 -3.56
N LEU A 164 -7.88 5.16 -3.89
CA LEU A 164 -8.11 6.59 -3.64
C LEU A 164 -9.22 7.19 -4.51
N ALA A 165 -9.67 6.48 -5.55
CA ALA A 165 -10.90 6.82 -6.27
C ALA A 165 -12.17 6.54 -5.46
N PHE A 166 -12.12 5.64 -4.47
CA PHE A 166 -13.29 5.12 -3.76
C PHE A 166 -13.20 5.20 -2.23
N GLY A 167 -12.06 5.61 -1.68
CA GLY A 167 -11.82 5.61 -0.25
C GLY A 167 -10.73 6.61 0.13
N THR A 168 -10.69 6.94 1.41
CA THR A 168 -9.75 7.92 1.94
C THR A 168 -8.32 7.35 2.05
N PRO A 169 -7.28 8.21 2.03
CA PRO A 169 -5.92 7.80 2.38
C PRO A 169 -5.83 7.15 3.77
N GLU A 170 -6.63 7.61 4.72
CA GLU A 170 -6.67 7.10 6.09
C GLU A 170 -7.23 5.68 6.15
N SER A 171 -8.27 5.36 5.36
CA SER A 171 -8.81 4.00 5.29
C SER A 171 -7.81 3.02 4.66
N LEU A 172 -7.05 3.48 3.66
CA LEU A 172 -5.94 2.70 3.08
C LEU A 172 -4.82 2.48 4.11
N ALA A 173 -4.40 3.53 4.81
CA ALA A 173 -3.36 3.43 5.83
C ALA A 173 -3.78 2.49 6.96
N TYR A 174 -5.04 2.58 7.40
CA TYR A 174 -5.65 1.67 8.35
C TYR A 174 -5.65 0.23 7.85
N TYR A 175 -6.07 0.03 6.60
CA TYR A 175 -6.06 -1.27 5.97
C TYR A 175 -4.66 -1.88 5.93
N ILE A 176 -3.61 -1.09 5.66
CA ILE A 176 -2.22 -1.55 5.65
C ILE A 176 -1.73 -1.86 7.07
N PHE A 177 -2.04 -1.01 8.05
CA PHE A 177 -1.57 -1.10 9.43
C PHE A 177 -1.90 -2.42 10.13
N GLN A 178 -3.09 -2.96 9.89
CA GLN A 178 -3.55 -4.17 10.60
C GLN A 178 -2.63 -5.38 10.32
N SER A 179 -2.49 -6.33 11.26
CA SER A 179 -1.96 -7.68 10.99
C SER A 179 -0.83 -7.81 9.93
N PRO A 180 0.30 -7.08 10.03
CA PRO A 180 1.32 -7.03 8.98
C PRO A 180 2.05 -8.37 8.76
N LYS A 181 1.87 -9.34 9.68
CA LYS A 181 2.39 -10.71 9.60
C LYS A 181 1.45 -11.67 8.86
N SER A 182 0.31 -11.20 8.35
CA SER A 182 -0.69 -12.02 7.68
C SER A 182 -0.90 -11.54 6.25
N ALA A 183 -1.03 -12.48 5.31
CA ALA A 183 -1.35 -12.13 3.94
C ALA A 183 -2.78 -11.56 3.87
N LYS A 184 -2.95 -10.52 3.05
CA LYS A 184 -4.22 -9.79 2.94
C LYS A 184 -4.70 -9.74 1.51
N ARG A 185 -6.01 -9.90 1.32
CA ARG A 185 -6.61 -9.74 -0.01
C ARG A 185 -6.79 -8.26 -0.31
N LEU A 186 -6.29 -7.76 -1.44
CA LEU A 186 -6.37 -6.37 -1.83
C LEU A 186 -7.17 -6.26 -3.13
N HIS A 187 -8.49 -6.15 -2.97
CA HIS A 187 -9.48 -6.01 -4.04
C HIS A 187 -10.52 -4.95 -3.66
N ARG A 188 -11.34 -4.51 -4.61
CA ARG A 188 -12.22 -3.35 -4.45
C ARG A 188 -13.22 -3.49 -3.30
N ASP A 189 -13.76 -4.69 -3.08
CA ASP A 189 -14.77 -4.91 -2.02
C ASP A 189 -14.25 -4.75 -0.59
N VAL A 190 -12.92 -4.71 -0.38
CA VAL A 190 -12.40 -4.43 0.97
C VAL A 190 -12.42 -2.94 1.32
N VAL A 191 -12.54 -2.05 0.32
CA VAL A 191 -12.49 -0.59 0.52
C VAL A 191 -13.61 -0.11 1.44
N PRO A 192 -14.89 -0.50 1.24
CA PRO A 192 -15.95 -0.01 2.11
C PRO A 192 -15.80 -0.47 3.55
N LYS A 193 -15.41 -1.74 3.73
CA LYS A 193 -15.16 -2.32 5.05
C LYS A 193 -14.01 -1.61 5.75
N ALA A 194 -12.90 -1.35 5.06
CA ALA A 194 -11.75 -0.65 5.62
C ALA A 194 -12.09 0.80 6.01
N ALA A 195 -12.92 1.49 5.22
CA ALA A 195 -13.42 2.82 5.55
C ALA A 195 -14.26 2.79 6.84
N ASP A 196 -15.19 1.84 6.97
CA ASP A 196 -16.00 1.70 8.17
C ASP A 196 -15.19 1.33 9.40
N GLU A 197 -14.27 0.36 9.30
CA GLU A 197 -13.42 -0.02 10.42
C GLU A 197 -12.52 1.15 10.87
N TYR A 198 -11.99 1.94 9.93
CA TYR A 198 -11.26 3.16 10.26
C TYR A 198 -12.14 4.16 11.03
N LEU A 199 -13.35 4.45 10.54
CA LEU A 199 -14.29 5.38 11.20
C LEU A 199 -14.68 4.88 12.60
N GLN A 200 -14.88 3.57 12.76
CA GLN A 200 -15.15 2.95 14.07
C GLN A 200 -13.98 3.12 15.03
N GLN A 201 -12.74 2.96 14.56
CA GLN A 201 -11.56 3.17 15.41
C GLN A 201 -11.36 4.63 15.77
N LEU A 202 -11.69 5.56 14.85
CA LEU A 202 -11.66 6.99 15.11
C LEU A 202 -12.69 7.39 16.19
N ASP A 203 -13.92 6.89 16.09
CA ASP A 203 -14.94 7.11 17.13
C ASP A 203 -14.53 6.48 18.48
N ALA A 204 -14.02 5.24 18.45
CA ALA A 204 -13.54 4.57 19.66
C ALA A 204 -12.38 5.34 20.32
N TYR A 205 -11.48 5.95 19.54
CA TYR A 205 -10.38 6.76 20.05
C TYR A 205 -10.87 7.92 20.92
N GLN A 206 -11.94 8.62 20.48
CA GLN A 206 -12.49 9.76 21.23
C GLN A 206 -13.11 9.34 22.57
N ARG A 207 -13.53 8.08 22.69
CA ARG A 207 -14.13 7.50 23.91
C ARG A 207 -13.12 6.80 24.81
N GLN A 208 -11.88 6.63 24.37
CA GLN A 208 -10.81 5.97 25.12
C GLN A 208 -10.10 6.95 26.06
N GLU A 209 -9.73 6.44 27.24
CA GLU A 209 -8.85 7.17 28.15
C GLU A 209 -7.45 7.38 27.52
N PRO A 210 -6.72 8.45 27.86
CA PRO A 210 -5.43 8.78 27.22
C PRO A 210 -4.40 7.63 27.23
N ALA A 211 -4.37 6.81 28.28
CA ALA A 211 -3.46 5.66 28.38
C ALA A 211 -3.80 4.54 27.38
N GLN A 212 -5.05 4.44 26.91
CA GLN A 212 -5.51 3.43 25.97
C GLN A 212 -5.38 3.89 24.51
N GLN A 213 -5.45 5.20 24.27
CA GLN A 213 -5.41 5.83 22.95
C GLN A 213 -4.16 5.44 22.13
N ILE A 214 -3.00 5.26 22.78
CA ILE A 214 -1.77 4.85 22.09
C ILE A 214 -1.87 3.45 21.44
N ASN A 215 -2.75 2.58 21.93
CA ASN A 215 -2.96 1.24 21.35
C ASN A 215 -3.96 1.25 20.18
N ASN A 216 -4.63 2.38 19.95
CA ASN A 216 -5.57 2.52 18.85
C ASN A 216 -4.80 2.76 17.54
N PRO A 217 -5.05 1.98 16.47
CA PRO A 217 -4.39 2.17 15.18
C PRO A 217 -4.41 3.61 14.64
N VAL A 218 -5.50 4.36 14.88
CA VAL A 218 -5.64 5.73 14.35
C VAL A 218 -4.62 6.70 14.95
N TRP A 219 -4.13 6.43 16.16
CA TRP A 219 -3.05 7.22 16.76
C TRP A 219 -1.78 7.15 15.92
N HIS A 220 -1.41 5.94 15.46
CA HIS A 220 -0.23 5.71 14.63
C HIS A 220 -0.40 6.25 13.21
N ILE A 221 -1.59 6.09 12.63
CA ILE A 221 -1.90 6.59 11.27
C ILE A 221 -1.75 8.11 11.20
N HIS A 222 -2.18 8.81 12.25
CA HIS A 222 -2.13 10.27 12.32
C HIS A 222 -0.88 10.83 13.01
N GLY A 223 0.07 9.98 13.39
CA GLY A 223 1.29 10.38 14.11
C GLY A 223 0.98 11.17 15.40
N GLY A 224 -0.04 10.73 16.14
CA GLY A 224 -0.52 11.36 17.37
C GLY A 224 -1.44 12.57 17.20
N ARG A 225 -1.69 13.04 15.98
CA ARG A 225 -2.59 14.17 15.68
C ARG A 225 -3.93 13.68 15.14
N VAL A 226 -4.63 12.88 15.94
CA VAL A 226 -5.90 12.24 15.54
C VAL A 226 -7.00 13.31 15.36
N PRO A 227 -7.77 13.29 14.25
CA PRO A 227 -8.93 14.16 14.05
C PRO A 227 -9.95 14.01 15.19
N GLN A 228 -10.53 15.11 15.65
CA GLN A 228 -11.54 15.07 16.73
C GLN A 228 -12.91 14.60 16.25
N GLU A 229 -13.21 14.77 14.97
CA GLU A 229 -14.50 14.46 14.38
C GLU A 229 -14.37 13.33 13.37
N GLY A 230 -15.32 12.40 13.43
CA GLY A 230 -15.48 11.31 12.47
C GLY A 230 -16.64 11.56 11.51
N SER A 231 -17.25 10.47 11.06
CA SER A 231 -18.50 10.52 10.29
C SER A 231 -19.65 10.04 11.17
N PRO A 232 -20.79 10.75 11.21
CA PRO A 232 -21.97 10.32 11.96
C PRO A 232 -22.67 9.09 11.34
N VAL A 233 -22.29 8.72 10.11
CA VAL A 233 -22.79 7.53 9.40
C VAL A 233 -21.64 6.70 8.85
N SER A 234 -21.87 5.40 8.71
CA SER A 234 -20.94 4.49 8.07
C SER A 234 -20.88 4.73 6.56
N PHE A 235 -19.74 4.45 5.95
CA PHE A 235 -19.58 4.43 4.51
C PHE A 235 -20.45 3.35 3.86
N SER A 236 -20.65 2.19 4.51
CA SER A 236 -21.62 1.19 4.02
C SER A 236 -23.05 1.73 3.97
N LEU A 237 -23.47 2.57 4.93
CA LEU A 237 -24.79 3.21 4.88
C LEU A 237 -24.90 4.18 3.69
N LEU A 238 -23.84 4.93 3.39
CA LEU A 238 -23.78 5.78 2.20
C LEU A 238 -23.92 4.96 0.92
N LEU A 239 -23.20 3.83 0.79
CA LEU A 239 -23.32 2.95 -0.37
C LEU A 239 -24.73 2.38 -0.53
N ASN A 240 -25.37 1.96 0.57
CA ASN A 240 -26.75 1.49 0.55
C ASN A 240 -27.70 2.60 0.09
N LEU A 241 -27.50 3.82 0.58
CA LEU A 241 -28.32 4.97 0.22
C LEU A 241 -28.15 5.34 -1.26
N VAL A 242 -26.91 5.40 -1.77
CA VAL A 242 -26.64 5.64 -3.20
C VAL A 242 -27.33 4.57 -4.04
N SER A 243 -27.18 3.30 -3.67
CA SER A 243 -27.74 2.18 -4.41
C SER A 243 -29.28 2.16 -4.40
N ALA A 244 -29.90 2.48 -3.26
CA ALA A 244 -31.36 2.53 -3.14
C ALA A 244 -31.98 3.73 -3.86
N ALA A 245 -31.33 4.90 -3.79
CA ALA A 245 -31.82 6.13 -4.40
C ALA A 245 -31.44 6.27 -5.88
N ASP A 246 -30.59 5.38 -6.41
CA ASP A 246 -29.92 5.55 -7.72
C ASP A 246 -29.27 6.94 -7.83
N ALA A 247 -28.59 7.35 -6.75
CA ALA A 247 -28.04 8.70 -6.63
C ALA A 247 -26.84 8.88 -7.55
N GLN A 248 -27.01 9.69 -8.60
CA GLN A 248 -25.96 9.98 -9.59
C GLN A 248 -24.99 11.07 -9.13
N ASP A 249 -25.31 11.78 -8.06
CA ASP A 249 -24.49 12.84 -7.48
C ASP A 249 -24.67 12.98 -5.97
N LYS A 250 -23.80 13.80 -5.35
CA LYS A 250 -23.84 14.09 -3.92
C LYS A 250 -25.07 14.88 -3.49
N ALA A 251 -25.69 15.67 -4.37
CA ALA A 251 -26.84 16.50 -4.01
C ALA A 251 -28.05 15.63 -3.66
N VAL A 252 -28.26 14.55 -4.42
CA VAL A 252 -29.28 13.54 -4.11
C VAL A 252 -29.03 12.93 -2.73
N LEU A 253 -27.81 12.51 -2.44
CA LEU A 253 -27.45 11.96 -1.12
C LEU A 253 -27.69 12.95 0.01
N TRP A 254 -27.27 14.21 -0.14
CA TRP A 254 -27.45 15.24 0.86
C TRP A 254 -28.93 15.55 1.13
N GLY A 255 -29.82 15.35 0.15
CA GLY A 255 -31.26 15.42 0.34
C GLY A 255 -31.79 14.40 1.37
N PHE A 256 -31.17 13.21 1.46
CA PHE A 256 -31.49 12.21 2.48
C PHE A 256 -30.70 12.44 3.77
N LEU A 257 -29.41 12.74 3.68
CA LEU A 257 -28.55 12.94 4.86
C LEU A 257 -29.01 14.11 5.73
N SER A 258 -29.42 15.23 5.13
CA SER A 258 -29.92 16.40 5.89
C SER A 258 -31.25 16.14 6.61
N ARG A 259 -32.05 15.17 6.12
CA ARG A 259 -33.26 14.70 6.82
C ARG A 259 -32.93 13.73 7.93
N TYR A 260 -31.93 12.86 7.70
CA TYR A 260 -31.48 11.88 8.68
C TYR A 260 -30.69 12.54 9.84
N ILE A 261 -29.95 13.61 9.56
CA ILE A 261 -29.10 14.34 10.50
C ILE A 261 -29.50 15.82 10.46
N PRO A 262 -30.41 16.25 11.34
CA PRO A 262 -30.88 17.63 11.37
C PRO A 262 -29.72 18.63 11.50
N GLY A 263 -29.66 19.60 10.58
CA GLY A 263 -28.63 20.64 10.57
C GLY A 263 -27.32 20.25 9.89
N ALA A 264 -27.17 19.01 9.40
CA ALA A 264 -26.00 18.60 8.64
C ALA A 264 -25.97 19.23 7.23
N SER A 265 -24.79 19.64 6.82
CA SER A 265 -24.47 20.20 5.50
C SER A 265 -23.07 19.78 5.08
N PRO A 266 -22.70 19.91 3.79
CA PRO A 266 -21.34 19.68 3.33
C PRO A 266 -20.29 20.46 4.11
N GLU A 267 -20.60 21.70 4.49
CA GLU A 267 -19.70 22.62 5.18
C GLU A 267 -19.53 22.26 6.66
N SER A 268 -20.61 21.80 7.31
CA SER A 268 -20.55 21.37 8.72
C SER A 268 -19.96 19.97 8.90
N HIS A 269 -20.00 19.11 7.87
CA HIS A 269 -19.49 17.74 7.91
C HIS A 269 -18.62 17.43 6.67
N PRO A 270 -17.43 18.04 6.54
CA PRO A 270 -16.59 17.92 5.35
C PRO A 270 -16.10 16.48 5.08
N LEU A 271 -15.85 15.70 6.14
CA LEU A 271 -15.51 14.27 5.99
C LEU A 271 -16.68 13.48 5.41
N LEU A 272 -17.90 13.72 5.89
CA LEU A 272 -19.11 13.09 5.37
C LEU A 272 -19.34 13.45 3.90
N ASP A 273 -19.13 14.72 3.52
CA ASP A 273 -19.24 15.14 2.11
C ASP A 273 -18.22 14.44 1.20
N THR A 274 -17.00 14.26 1.70
CA THR A 274 -15.94 13.52 1.00
C THR A 274 -16.33 12.06 0.82
N LEU A 275 -16.82 11.41 1.90
CA LEU A 275 -17.31 10.03 1.85
C LEU A 275 -18.52 9.88 0.92
N ALA A 276 -19.43 10.85 0.88
CA ALA A 276 -20.56 10.85 -0.06
C ALA A 276 -20.07 10.86 -1.52
N GLY A 277 -19.02 11.62 -1.83
CA GLY A 277 -18.39 11.62 -3.16
C GLY A 277 -17.80 10.26 -3.53
N TYR A 278 -17.06 9.65 -2.61
CA TYR A 278 -16.52 8.30 -2.80
C TYR A 278 -17.61 7.24 -2.95
N ALA A 279 -18.73 7.37 -2.23
CA ALA A 279 -19.84 6.44 -2.32
C ALA A 279 -20.52 6.49 -3.70
N VAL A 280 -20.71 7.70 -4.26
CA VAL A 280 -21.22 7.88 -5.64
C VAL A 280 -20.26 7.28 -6.66
N ALA A 281 -18.96 7.57 -6.54
CA ALA A 281 -17.95 7.04 -7.46
C ALA A 281 -17.90 5.50 -7.41
N TYR A 282 -17.91 4.91 -6.21
CA TYR A 282 -17.93 3.46 -6.04
C TYR A 282 -19.21 2.84 -6.63
N TYR A 283 -20.37 3.48 -6.43
CA TYR A 283 -21.62 3.01 -7.00
C TYR A 283 -21.59 3.00 -8.53
N GLU A 284 -21.21 4.12 -9.16
CA GLU A 284 -21.19 4.28 -10.61
C GLU A 284 -20.24 3.27 -11.28
N ASP A 285 -19.07 3.01 -10.69
CA ASP A 285 -18.06 2.14 -11.30
C ASP A 285 -18.21 0.66 -10.93
N GLN A 286 -18.69 0.35 -9.72
CA GLN A 286 -18.66 -1.02 -9.18
C GLN A 286 -20.04 -1.67 -9.07
N ILE A 287 -21.06 -0.89 -8.70
CA ILE A 287 -22.40 -1.43 -8.38
C ILE A 287 -23.32 -1.33 -9.59
N LYS A 288 -23.47 -0.12 -10.15
CA LYS A 288 -24.40 0.21 -11.23
C LYS A 288 -24.21 -0.66 -12.50
N PRO A 289 -22.99 -0.93 -12.99
CA PRO A 289 -22.80 -1.74 -14.20
C PRO A 289 -23.28 -3.18 -14.04
N ASN A 290 -23.29 -3.69 -12.81
CA ASN A 290 -23.69 -5.05 -12.47
C ASN A 290 -25.14 -5.14 -11.96
N LYS A 291 -25.86 -4.00 -11.86
CA LYS A 291 -27.21 -3.93 -11.31
C LYS A 291 -28.24 -4.36 -12.36
N ALA A 292 -28.63 -5.63 -12.31
CA ALA A 292 -29.65 -6.20 -13.17
C ALA A 292 -30.98 -6.35 -12.41
N PHE A 293 -32.01 -5.63 -12.85
CA PHE A 293 -33.37 -5.84 -12.37
C PHE A 293 -34.04 -6.98 -13.15
N ARG A 294 -34.87 -7.78 -12.47
CA ARG A 294 -35.72 -8.79 -13.09
C ARG A 294 -37.18 -8.51 -12.83
N ALA A 295 -38.05 -9.09 -13.66
CA ALA A 295 -39.47 -9.11 -13.36
C ALA A 295 -39.73 -9.88 -12.04
N PRO A 296 -40.68 -9.42 -11.20
CA PRO A 296 -41.08 -10.17 -10.02
C PRO A 296 -41.78 -11.45 -10.44
N ASP A 297 -41.60 -12.52 -9.65
CA ASP A 297 -42.44 -13.71 -9.75
C ASP A 297 -43.86 -13.43 -9.22
N ASP A 298 -44.75 -14.43 -9.26
CA ASP A 298 -46.14 -14.24 -8.83
C ASP A 298 -46.26 -13.88 -7.34
N LYS A 299 -45.39 -14.42 -6.49
CA LYS A 299 -45.38 -14.14 -5.05
C LYS A 299 -44.90 -12.71 -4.80
N GLU A 300 -43.79 -12.33 -5.42
CA GLU A 300 -43.22 -11.00 -5.30
C GLU A 300 -44.13 -9.92 -5.89
N ARG A 301 -44.82 -10.23 -7.00
CA ARG A 301 -45.82 -9.33 -7.59
C ARG A 301 -46.97 -9.08 -6.62
N ALA A 302 -47.49 -10.13 -5.98
CA ALA A 302 -48.54 -10.00 -4.98
C ALA A 302 -48.06 -9.14 -3.80
N ALA A 303 -46.86 -9.40 -3.27
CA ALA A 303 -46.24 -8.61 -2.21
C ALA A 303 -46.05 -7.13 -2.59
N MET A 304 -45.57 -6.83 -3.81
CA MET A 304 -45.41 -5.46 -4.29
C MET A 304 -46.74 -4.72 -4.44
N LEU A 305 -47.81 -5.42 -4.88
CA LEU A 305 -49.15 -4.84 -4.97
C LEU A 305 -49.75 -4.58 -3.58
N ASP A 306 -49.53 -5.47 -2.62
CA ASP A 306 -49.93 -5.29 -1.22
C ASP A 306 -49.17 -4.11 -0.58
N LEU A 307 -47.85 -4.04 -0.77
CA LEU A 307 -47.03 -2.93 -0.31
C LEU A 307 -47.54 -1.59 -0.84
N ARG A 308 -47.86 -1.53 -2.15
CA ARG A 308 -48.44 -0.32 -2.75
C ARG A 308 -49.75 0.07 -2.08
N ALA A 309 -50.62 -0.90 -1.78
CA ALA A 309 -51.91 -0.63 -1.13
C ALA A 309 -51.73 -0.11 0.30
N ARG A 310 -50.82 -0.73 1.08
CA ARG A 310 -50.48 -0.29 2.45
C ARG A 310 -49.93 1.13 2.47
N LEU A 311 -48.93 1.43 1.64
CA LEU A 311 -48.35 2.76 1.55
C LEU A 311 -49.38 3.82 1.12
N ALA A 312 -50.32 3.47 0.23
CA ALA A 312 -51.39 4.38 -0.18
C ALA A 312 -52.44 4.65 0.91
N ALA A 313 -52.57 3.75 1.88
CA ALA A 313 -53.48 3.89 3.02
C ALA A 313 -52.86 4.70 4.19
N MET A 314 -51.53 4.92 4.17
CA MET A 314 -50.85 5.71 5.18
C MET A 314 -51.14 7.22 5.02
N PRO A 315 -51.08 8.00 6.10
CA PRO A 315 -51.14 9.47 6.02
C PRO A 315 -50.06 9.99 5.06
N SER A 316 -50.43 10.94 4.19
CA SER A 316 -49.53 11.50 3.18
C SER A 316 -48.33 12.26 3.75
N ASP A 317 -48.42 12.68 5.01
CA ASP A 317 -47.41 13.38 5.78
C ASP A 317 -46.68 12.47 6.80
N CYS A 318 -46.91 11.15 6.75
CA CYS A 318 -46.24 10.22 7.65
C CYS A 318 -44.72 10.24 7.42
N GLN A 319 -43.97 10.56 8.48
CA GLN A 319 -42.50 10.55 8.52
C GLN A 319 -41.95 9.52 9.51
N ASP A 320 -42.81 8.68 10.07
CA ASP A 320 -42.41 7.65 11.03
C ASP A 320 -41.75 6.48 10.29
N ALA A 321 -40.42 6.44 10.34
CA ALA A 321 -39.62 5.43 9.67
C ALA A 321 -39.91 4.01 10.18
N GLU A 322 -40.20 3.83 11.48
CA GLU A 322 -40.48 2.51 12.06
C GLU A 322 -41.84 1.99 11.57
N LEU A 323 -42.85 2.86 11.54
CA LEU A 323 -44.16 2.51 10.98
C LEU A 323 -44.06 2.14 9.49
N ILE A 324 -43.37 2.95 8.69
CA ILE A 324 -43.18 2.68 7.25
C ILE A 324 -42.44 1.35 7.07
N GLN A 325 -41.39 1.10 7.84
CA GLN A 325 -40.63 -0.14 7.79
C GLN A 325 -41.48 -1.36 8.16
N ASN A 326 -42.36 -1.25 9.16
CA ASN A 326 -43.28 -2.31 9.57
C ASN A 326 -44.29 -2.67 8.47
N GLU A 327 -44.80 -1.70 7.71
CA GLU A 327 -45.65 -1.98 6.55
C GLU A 327 -44.87 -2.68 5.42
N VAL A 328 -43.60 -2.30 5.20
CA VAL A 328 -42.72 -2.99 4.23
C VAL A 328 -42.52 -4.45 4.64
N TYR A 329 -42.24 -4.74 5.91
CA TYR A 329 -42.12 -6.12 6.40
C TYR A 329 -43.43 -6.90 6.30
N SER A 330 -44.55 -6.25 6.60
CA SER A 330 -45.87 -6.88 6.55
C SER A 330 -46.28 -7.29 5.14
N ALA A 331 -45.89 -6.51 4.12
CA ALA A 331 -46.15 -6.85 2.73
C ALA A 331 -45.27 -7.99 2.19
N GLY A 332 -44.11 -8.23 2.79
CA GLY A 332 -43.15 -9.26 2.37
C GLY A 332 -43.40 -10.64 2.97
N ASN A 333 -44.25 -10.75 3.99
CA ASN A 333 -44.66 -12.01 4.63
C ASN A 333 -45.82 -12.67 3.89
#